data_AF-A0ABC8XKG3-F1
#
_entry.id   AF-A0ABC8XKG3-F1
#
_cell.length_a   1.000
_cell.length_b   1.000
_cell.length_c   1.000
_cell.angle_alpha   90.00
_cell.angle_beta   90.00
_cell.angle_gamma   90.00
#
_symmetry.space_group_name_H-M   'P 1'
#
loop_
_entity.id
_entity.type
_entity.pdbx_description
1 polymer ?
#
loop_
_entity_poly.entity_id
_entity_poly.type
_entity_poly.pdbx_seq_one_letter_code
_entity_poly.pdbx_strand_id
1 'polypeptide(L)'
;MAETAMAASPFPPVDKCSSTDRAGDTVVADLDGTLLCGRSSFPYFAHMAFETGGVLRLLLLIVLAPLAGLLYYLVSEPAGIQVLIFASMAGARVADIEAVARAVLPKFYCADLHPESWRVFSACGRRCVLTANPRIMVEAFLKEYIGTDLVLGTELAVWRGRATGIVRSPGVLVGEQKAAALRDAFGDAAPDVGLGDRKTDYPFMRLCKEGYVVPASPRLKPVPREDLPRPVVFHDGRLVQKPSPALALLTVLWIPIGFLLACLRIAAGSLLPMRVVYHAFRALGVRVTIKGNPPPPASRETGQTGVLFICSHRTLLDPIFLSTALGRPITAVTYSVSRLSEILSPIRTVRLTRDRAADAAMIRRLLTEGDLVICPEGTTCREPFLLRFSALFAELTDEIVPVAMENQMSMFHGTTARGWKGLDPFYFFMNPSPGYVVTFLNKLPGELTCSGGKSSHEVANYIQRLIASTLSYECTSFTRKDKYKALAGNDGTVVSKPNIDKKNAMGC
;
A
#
# COMPACT_ATOMS: atom_id res chain seq x y z
N MET A 1 24.48 21.38 21.90
CA MET A 1 23.59 22.55 21.84
C MET A 1 24.42 23.72 21.36
N ALA A 2 24.26 24.07 20.09
CA ALA A 2 24.74 25.33 19.53
C ALA A 2 23.65 25.76 18.55
N GLU A 3 22.80 26.66 19.01
CA GLU A 3 21.77 27.32 18.22
C GLU A 3 22.50 28.14 17.16
N THR A 4 22.66 27.58 15.96
CA THR A 4 23.22 28.32 14.83
C THR A 4 22.15 29.32 14.43
N ALA A 5 22.36 30.59 14.79
CA ALA A 5 21.51 31.71 14.38
C ALA A 5 21.31 31.65 12.85
N MET A 6 20.10 31.26 12.41
CA MET A 6 19.73 31.39 11.02
C MET A 6 19.71 32.88 10.69
N ALA A 7 20.56 33.31 9.75
CA ALA A 7 20.39 34.58 9.07
C ALA A 7 18.90 34.73 8.68
N ALA A 8 18.27 35.83 9.10
CA ALA A 8 16.83 36.03 8.93
C ALA A 8 16.44 35.79 7.47
N SER A 9 15.48 34.88 7.26
CA SER A 9 14.90 34.64 5.93
C SER A 9 14.32 35.96 5.41
N PRO A 10 14.55 36.31 4.12
CA PRO A 10 13.92 37.48 3.52
C PRO A 10 12.41 37.31 3.32
N PHE A 11 11.90 36.07 3.47
CA PHE A 11 10.50 35.73 3.33
C PHE A 11 9.87 35.46 4.71
N PRO A 12 8.64 35.94 4.96
CA PRO A 12 7.89 35.61 6.16
C PRO A 12 7.58 34.11 6.25
N PRO A 13 7.35 33.58 7.46
CA PRO A 13 6.91 32.19 7.63
C PRO A 13 5.48 31.96 7.10
N VAL A 14 5.18 30.71 6.70
CA VAL A 14 3.92 30.30 6.05
C VAL A 14 2.66 30.49 6.91
N ASP A 15 2.79 30.53 8.23
CA ASP A 15 1.71 30.84 9.17
C ASP A 15 1.15 32.26 8.95
N LYS A 16 1.95 33.18 8.41
CA LYS A 16 1.53 34.53 8.04
C LYS A 16 0.83 34.61 6.68
N CYS A 17 0.75 33.52 5.93
CA CYS A 17 0.04 33.50 4.65
C CYS A 17 -1.47 33.27 4.90
N SER A 18 -2.29 34.25 4.52
CA SER A 18 -3.74 34.08 4.52
C SER A 18 -4.17 33.03 3.49
N SER A 19 -5.11 32.18 3.88
CA SER A 19 -5.79 31.20 3.01
C SER A 19 -7.21 31.63 2.62
N THR A 20 -7.64 32.86 2.95
CA THR A 20 -8.95 33.39 2.58
C THR A 20 -8.93 33.99 1.18
N ASP A 21 -10.00 33.79 0.40
CA ASP A 21 -10.21 34.39 -0.93
C ASP A 21 -9.11 34.11 -1.97
N ARG A 22 -8.42 32.96 -1.85
CA ARG A 22 -7.33 32.54 -2.76
C ARG A 22 -7.81 31.74 -3.99
N ALA A 23 -9.12 31.62 -4.22
CA ALA A 23 -9.65 30.74 -5.28
C ALA A 23 -9.25 31.17 -6.70
N GLY A 24 -8.89 32.43 -6.92
CA GLY A 24 -8.36 32.92 -8.20
C GLY A 24 -6.83 32.85 -8.32
N ASP A 25 -6.14 32.58 -7.22
CA ASP A 25 -4.68 32.68 -7.13
C ASP A 25 -3.99 31.42 -7.64
N THR A 26 -2.78 31.62 -8.15
CA THR A 26 -1.85 30.55 -8.51
C THR A 26 -0.77 30.38 -7.45
N VAL A 27 -0.68 29.17 -6.88
CA VAL A 27 0.37 28.80 -5.93
C VAL A 27 1.43 27.92 -6.56
N VAL A 28 2.68 28.16 -6.19
CA VAL A 28 3.85 27.37 -6.55
C VAL A 28 4.53 26.91 -5.28
N ALA A 29 4.69 25.61 -5.10
CA ALA A 29 5.30 25.06 -3.89
C ALA A 29 6.42 24.08 -4.22
N ASP A 30 7.49 24.09 -3.42
CA ASP A 30 8.39 22.95 -3.32
C ASP A 30 7.69 21.74 -2.66
N LEU A 31 8.28 20.55 -2.79
CA LEU A 31 7.75 19.32 -2.23
C LEU A 31 8.37 18.95 -0.87
N ASP A 32 9.65 18.61 -0.84
CA ASP A 32 10.30 18.02 0.35
C ASP A 32 10.62 19.08 1.40
N GLY A 33 9.97 19.02 2.56
CA GLY A 33 10.12 20.04 3.60
C GLY A 33 9.17 21.23 3.47
N THR A 34 8.45 21.31 2.34
CA THR A 34 7.47 22.36 2.06
C THR A 34 6.05 21.79 2.10
N LEU A 35 5.62 21.04 1.08
CA LEU A 35 4.34 20.33 1.10
C LEU A 35 4.40 19.05 1.95
N LEU A 36 5.59 18.47 2.10
CA LEU A 36 5.83 17.33 2.98
C LEU A 36 6.56 17.79 4.25
N CYS A 37 6.22 17.20 5.39
CA CYS A 37 6.91 17.41 6.66
C CYS A 37 8.39 16.99 6.57
N GLY A 38 8.67 15.89 5.87
CA GLY A 38 10.01 15.36 5.72
C GLY A 38 10.85 16.15 4.71
N ARG A 39 12.00 16.66 5.17
CA ARG A 39 13.00 17.35 4.34
C ARG A 39 13.94 16.43 3.55
N SER A 40 13.78 15.11 3.70
CA SER A 40 14.63 14.13 3.06
C SER A 40 13.81 13.22 2.17
N SER A 41 14.21 13.16 0.91
CA SER A 41 13.57 12.33 -0.11
C SER A 41 14.04 10.86 -0.04
N PHE A 42 15.05 10.55 0.79
CA PHE A 42 15.64 9.21 0.91
C PHE A 42 14.60 8.10 1.13
N PRO A 43 13.61 8.23 2.03
CA PRO A 43 12.65 7.15 2.26
C PRO A 43 11.84 6.77 1.02
N TYR A 44 11.53 7.76 0.17
CA TYR A 44 10.78 7.53 -1.06
C TYR A 44 11.67 6.86 -2.13
N PHE A 45 12.95 7.26 -2.22
CA PHE A 45 13.92 6.56 -3.06
C PHE A 45 14.19 5.13 -2.58
N ALA A 46 14.18 4.88 -1.27
CA ALA A 46 14.31 3.55 -0.69
C ALA A 46 13.12 2.65 -1.01
N HIS A 47 11.89 3.18 -0.97
CA HIS A 47 10.73 2.45 -1.51
C HIS A 47 10.90 2.16 -3.00
N MET A 48 11.32 3.14 -3.80
CA MET A 48 11.54 2.94 -5.23
C MET A 48 12.57 1.84 -5.50
N ALA A 49 13.70 1.87 -4.79
CA ALA A 49 14.77 0.89 -4.89
C ALA A 49 14.27 -0.52 -4.54
N PHE A 50 13.57 -0.66 -3.40
CA PHE A 50 13.07 -1.95 -2.92
C PHE A 50 12.00 -2.53 -3.84
N GLU A 51 11.03 -1.72 -4.29
CA GLU A 51 9.89 -2.22 -5.06
C GLU A 51 10.24 -2.47 -6.54
N THR A 52 11.24 -1.79 -7.11
CA THR A 52 11.68 -2.01 -8.49
C THR A 52 12.83 -3.02 -8.62
N GLY A 53 13.64 -3.20 -7.57
CA GLY A 53 14.88 -3.98 -7.62
C GLY A 53 15.12 -4.91 -6.43
N GLY A 54 14.18 -4.98 -5.48
CA GLY A 54 14.28 -5.83 -4.31
C GLY A 54 15.34 -5.37 -3.31
N VAL A 55 15.70 -6.28 -2.41
CA VAL A 55 16.65 -6.03 -1.32
C VAL A 55 18.04 -5.61 -1.80
N LEU A 56 18.51 -6.15 -2.94
CA LEU A 56 19.84 -5.85 -3.48
C LEU A 56 19.94 -4.39 -3.94
N ARG A 57 18.89 -3.86 -4.58
CA ARG A 57 18.88 -2.45 -4.99
C ARG A 57 18.71 -1.52 -3.79
N LEU A 58 17.93 -1.91 -2.79
CA LEU A 58 17.86 -1.17 -1.52
C LEU A 58 19.24 -1.13 -0.83
N LEU A 59 19.97 -2.24 -0.82
CA LEU A 59 21.35 -2.31 -0.30
C LEU A 59 22.28 -1.36 -1.07
N LEU A 60 22.23 -1.36 -2.41
CA LEU A 60 22.99 -0.43 -3.24
C LEU A 60 22.72 1.04 -2.85
N LEU A 61 21.45 1.41 -2.68
CA LEU A 61 21.06 2.75 -2.25
C LEU A 61 21.64 3.09 -0.87
N ILE A 62 21.59 2.17 0.09
CA ILE A 62 22.14 2.38 1.44
C ILE A 62 23.66 2.56 1.40
N VAL A 63 24.36 1.73 0.63
CA VAL A 63 25.83 1.83 0.47
C VAL A 63 26.24 3.16 -0.18
N LEU A 64 25.45 3.66 -1.13
CA LEU A 64 25.71 4.93 -1.81
C LEU A 64 25.14 6.16 -1.06
N ALA A 65 24.32 5.98 -0.03
CA ALA A 65 23.70 7.09 0.70
C ALA A 65 24.73 8.01 1.41
N PRO A 66 25.80 7.50 2.05
CA PRO A 66 26.86 8.36 2.60
C PRO A 66 27.55 9.20 1.53
N LEU A 67 27.82 8.61 0.36
CA LEU A 67 28.39 9.33 -0.79
C LEU A 67 27.41 10.40 -1.30
N ALA A 68 26.13 10.06 -1.43
CA ALA A 68 25.09 11.02 -1.81
C ALA A 68 25.02 12.20 -0.82
N GLY A 69 25.08 11.93 0.49
CA GLY A 69 25.13 12.96 1.52
C GLY A 69 26.39 13.82 1.43
N LEU A 70 27.56 13.21 1.25
CA LEU A 70 28.83 13.92 1.08
C LEU A 70 28.76 14.88 -0.11
N LEU A 71 28.30 14.40 -1.27
CA LEU A 71 28.16 15.23 -2.46
C LEU A 71 27.10 16.32 -2.27
N TYR A 72 25.97 16.00 -1.62
CA TYR A 72 24.89 16.95 -1.34
C TYR A 72 25.38 18.14 -0.52
N TYR A 73 26.14 17.89 0.55
CA TYR A 73 26.56 18.95 1.48
C TYR A 73 27.90 19.61 1.13
N LEU A 74 28.85 18.88 0.53
CA LEU A 74 30.20 19.40 0.26
C LEU A 74 30.42 19.84 -1.20
N VAL A 75 29.61 19.36 -2.14
CA VAL A 75 29.78 19.65 -3.58
C VAL A 75 28.59 20.43 -4.12
N SER A 76 27.44 19.79 -4.24
CA SER A 76 26.19 20.42 -4.66
C SER A 76 24.99 19.51 -4.36
N GLU A 77 23.87 20.10 -3.98
CA GLU A 77 22.60 19.39 -3.78
C GLU A 77 22.18 18.53 -5.00
N PRO A 78 22.26 19.03 -6.25
CA PRO A 78 22.04 18.22 -7.46
C PRO A 78 22.89 16.94 -7.53
N ALA A 79 24.17 17.00 -7.20
CA ALA A 79 25.07 15.84 -7.30
C ALA A 79 24.66 14.72 -6.34
N GLY A 80 24.26 15.06 -5.11
CA GLY A 80 23.73 14.08 -4.16
C GLY A 80 22.43 13.42 -4.66
N ILE A 81 21.52 14.21 -5.21
CA ILE A 81 20.24 13.71 -5.75
C ILE A 81 20.47 12.79 -6.96
N GLN A 82 21.43 13.11 -7.83
CA GLN A 82 21.81 12.23 -8.96
C GLN A 82 22.27 10.85 -8.48
N VAL A 83 23.04 10.75 -7.39
CA VAL A 83 23.43 9.46 -6.81
C VAL A 83 22.22 8.68 -6.31
N LEU A 84 21.26 9.33 -5.64
CA LEU A 84 20.03 8.68 -5.19
C LEU A 84 19.18 8.18 -6.37
N ILE A 85 19.04 8.98 -7.43
CA ILE A 85 18.34 8.60 -8.67
C ILE A 85 19.02 7.38 -9.31
N PHE A 86 20.35 7.43 -9.46
CA PHE A 86 21.11 6.33 -10.04
C PHE A 86 20.92 5.04 -9.24
N ALA A 87 21.18 5.09 -7.93
CA ALA A 87 21.13 3.92 -7.07
C ALA A 87 19.74 3.27 -6.97
N SER A 88 18.68 4.08 -7.07
CA SER A 88 17.29 3.62 -6.92
C SER A 88 16.61 3.21 -8.23
N MET A 89 17.02 3.75 -9.39
CA MET A 89 16.29 3.59 -10.66
C MET A 89 17.14 3.11 -11.83
N ALA A 90 18.48 3.11 -11.75
CA ALA A 90 19.33 2.68 -12.87
C ALA A 90 18.97 1.27 -13.36
N GLY A 91 18.71 1.17 -14.66
CA GLY A 91 18.33 -0.05 -15.34
C GLY A 91 16.91 -0.53 -15.04
N ALA A 92 16.13 0.10 -14.16
CA ALA A 92 14.74 -0.28 -13.90
C ALA A 92 13.86 0.02 -15.14
N ARG A 93 12.82 -0.80 -15.37
CA ARG A 93 11.85 -0.52 -16.42
C ARG A 93 11.02 0.68 -16.00
N VAL A 94 10.78 1.60 -16.94
CA VAL A 94 9.98 2.81 -16.69
C VAL A 94 8.58 2.44 -16.21
N ALA A 95 7.96 1.42 -16.80
CA ALA A 95 6.66 0.90 -16.37
C ALA A 95 6.65 0.40 -14.91
N ASP A 96 7.76 -0.17 -14.41
CA ASP A 96 7.85 -0.59 -13.01
C ASP A 96 7.96 0.62 -12.09
N ILE A 97 8.73 1.65 -12.47
CA ILE A 97 8.87 2.93 -11.75
C ILE A 97 7.50 3.62 -11.64
N GLU A 98 6.79 3.78 -12.77
CA GLU A 98 5.45 4.39 -12.81
C GLU A 98 4.46 3.62 -11.94
N ALA A 99 4.51 2.29 -11.99
CA ALA A 99 3.63 1.47 -11.19
C ALA A 99 3.93 1.58 -9.68
N VAL A 100 5.19 1.77 -9.28
CA VAL A 100 5.55 2.05 -7.87
C VAL A 100 5.12 3.46 -7.47
N ALA A 101 5.34 4.46 -8.33
CA ALA A 101 4.94 5.84 -8.10
C ALA A 101 3.42 5.99 -7.92
N ARG A 102 2.62 5.20 -8.66
CA ARG A 102 1.16 5.19 -8.54
C ARG A 102 0.64 4.35 -7.38
N ALA A 103 1.22 3.17 -7.16
CA ALA A 103 0.62 2.20 -6.24
C ALA A 103 1.20 2.22 -4.83
N VAL A 104 2.45 2.66 -4.63
CA VAL A 104 3.16 2.52 -3.35
C VAL A 104 3.36 3.87 -2.67
N LEU A 105 3.98 4.81 -3.40
CA LEU A 105 4.40 6.09 -2.82
C LEU A 105 3.27 6.98 -2.30
N PRO A 106 2.05 7.04 -2.89
CA PRO A 106 1.02 7.97 -2.44
C PRO A 106 0.62 7.77 -0.98
N LYS A 107 0.61 6.53 -0.49
CA LYS A 107 0.38 6.25 0.94
C LYS A 107 1.36 7.00 1.84
N PHE A 108 2.64 6.98 1.49
CA PHE A 108 3.69 7.56 2.31
C PHE A 108 3.76 9.07 2.16
N TYR A 109 3.44 9.61 0.99
CA TYR A 109 3.34 11.06 0.78
C TYR A 109 2.12 11.66 1.50
N CYS A 110 0.93 11.04 1.38
CA CYS A 110 -0.26 11.49 2.10
C CYS A 110 -0.06 11.47 3.62
N ALA A 111 0.64 10.47 4.15
CA ALA A 111 0.96 10.37 5.58
C ALA A 111 2.04 11.37 6.05
N ASP A 112 2.64 12.13 5.15
CA ASP A 112 3.72 13.10 5.43
C ASP A 112 3.33 14.51 5.01
N LEU A 113 2.06 14.78 4.68
CA LEU A 113 1.61 16.09 4.20
C LEU A 113 1.66 17.13 5.32
N HIS A 114 2.22 18.31 5.03
CA HIS A 114 2.43 19.37 6.00
C HIS A 114 1.16 20.23 6.14
N PRO A 115 0.60 20.40 7.36
CA PRO A 115 -0.70 21.06 7.57
C PRO A 115 -0.77 22.52 7.12
N GLU A 116 0.20 23.37 7.50
CA GLU A 116 0.12 24.81 7.17
C GLU A 116 0.33 25.11 5.68
N SER A 117 1.32 24.46 5.05
CA SER A 117 1.50 24.61 3.60
C SER A 117 0.34 23.99 2.84
N TRP A 118 -0.24 22.88 3.30
CA TRP A 118 -1.46 22.31 2.72
C TRP A 118 -2.66 23.27 2.82
N ARG A 119 -2.85 23.94 3.96
CA ARG A 119 -3.91 24.95 4.15
C ARG A 119 -3.85 26.04 3.09
N VAL A 120 -2.65 26.57 2.82
CA VAL A 120 -2.45 27.61 1.80
C VAL A 120 -2.58 27.04 0.39
N PHE A 121 -1.92 25.91 0.13
CA PHE A 121 -1.86 25.30 -1.20
C PHE A 121 -3.24 24.85 -1.69
N SER A 122 -4.06 24.27 -0.80
CA SER A 122 -5.42 23.82 -1.11
C SER A 122 -6.42 24.97 -1.28
N ALA A 123 -6.17 26.14 -0.69
CA ALA A 123 -7.03 27.31 -0.86
C ALA A 123 -6.90 27.97 -2.25
N CYS A 124 -5.78 27.73 -2.93
CA CYS A 124 -5.49 28.33 -4.24
C CYS A 124 -6.19 27.58 -5.38
N GLY A 125 -6.63 28.34 -6.40
CA GLY A 125 -7.36 27.81 -7.56
C GLY A 125 -6.49 27.04 -8.53
N ARG A 126 -5.28 27.54 -8.82
CA ARG A 126 -4.30 26.87 -9.67
C ARG A 126 -3.07 26.49 -8.86
N ARG A 127 -2.64 25.24 -8.96
CA ARG A 127 -1.64 24.63 -8.08
C ARG A 127 -0.49 24.05 -8.90
N CYS A 128 0.72 24.51 -8.60
CA CYS A 128 1.95 24.06 -9.24
C CYS A 128 2.95 23.56 -8.20
N VAL A 129 3.63 22.46 -8.50
CA VAL A 129 4.70 21.90 -7.66
C VAL A 129 6.02 21.87 -8.42
N LEU A 130 7.07 22.42 -7.82
CA LEU A 130 8.44 22.43 -8.33
C LEU A 130 9.33 21.59 -7.43
N THR A 131 9.80 20.44 -7.92
CA THR A 131 10.56 19.51 -7.08
C THR A 131 11.87 19.08 -7.72
N ALA A 132 12.88 18.87 -6.89
CA ALA A 132 14.12 18.24 -7.31
C ALA A 132 13.97 16.73 -7.56
N ASN A 133 12.90 16.10 -7.06
CA ASN A 133 12.63 14.68 -7.30
C ASN A 133 12.30 14.41 -8.77
N PRO A 134 12.55 13.19 -9.26
CA PRO A 134 12.08 12.78 -10.59
C PRO A 134 10.57 12.99 -10.74
N ARG A 135 10.11 13.69 -11.78
CA ARG A 135 8.67 13.95 -11.99
C ARG A 135 7.86 12.65 -11.96
N ILE A 136 8.34 11.64 -12.67
CA ILE A 136 7.71 10.31 -12.78
C ILE A 136 7.46 9.62 -11.43
N MET A 137 8.22 9.99 -10.39
CA MET A 137 8.12 9.42 -9.05
C MET A 137 7.01 10.07 -8.21
N VAL A 138 6.72 11.36 -8.44
CA VAL A 138 5.82 12.15 -7.60
C VAL A 138 4.50 12.50 -8.28
N GLU A 139 4.47 12.56 -9.62
CA GLU A 139 3.37 13.16 -10.37
C GLU A 139 2.02 12.48 -10.11
N ALA A 140 2.00 11.15 -9.97
CA ALA A 140 0.77 10.42 -9.66
C ALA A 140 0.18 10.84 -8.30
N PHE A 141 1.00 10.97 -7.26
CA PHE A 141 0.55 11.49 -5.97
C PHE A 141 0.06 12.93 -6.09
N LEU A 142 0.87 13.79 -6.73
CA LEU A 142 0.59 15.23 -6.83
C LEU A 142 -0.74 15.50 -7.57
N LYS A 143 -0.97 14.83 -8.70
CA LYS A 143 -2.19 15.01 -9.49
C LYS A 143 -3.40 14.29 -8.89
N GLU A 144 -3.25 13.02 -8.51
CA GLU A 144 -4.42 12.19 -8.16
C GLU A 144 -4.89 12.33 -6.72
N TYR A 145 -4.01 12.77 -5.80
CA TYR A 145 -4.32 12.89 -4.37
C TYR A 145 -4.44 14.33 -3.92
N ILE A 146 -3.49 15.21 -4.25
CA ILE A 146 -3.53 16.61 -3.76
C ILE A 146 -4.06 17.62 -4.79
N GLY A 147 -4.42 17.17 -6.00
CA GLY A 147 -5.04 17.99 -7.03
C GLY A 147 -4.12 19.07 -7.58
N THR A 148 -2.84 18.77 -7.78
CA THR A 148 -1.89 19.66 -8.47
C THR A 148 -2.17 19.70 -9.97
N ASP A 149 -2.24 20.89 -10.56
CA ASP A 149 -2.48 21.07 -12.00
C ASP A 149 -1.20 20.86 -12.83
N LEU A 150 -0.08 21.40 -12.34
CA LEU A 150 1.21 21.37 -13.02
C LEU A 150 2.33 20.86 -12.10
N VAL A 151 3.05 19.84 -12.56
CA VAL A 151 4.21 19.29 -11.85
C VAL A 151 5.46 19.51 -12.69
N LEU A 152 6.38 20.32 -12.16
CA LEU A 152 7.71 20.55 -12.72
C LEU A 152 8.72 19.79 -11.85
N GLY A 153 9.29 18.72 -12.40
CA GLY A 153 10.22 17.85 -11.69
C GLY A 153 11.43 17.51 -12.54
N THR A 154 12.43 16.89 -11.91
CA THR A 154 13.62 16.41 -12.62
C THR A 154 13.23 15.33 -13.63
N GLU A 155 13.72 15.44 -14.87
CA GLU A 155 13.42 14.46 -15.93
C GLU A 155 14.50 13.40 -16.02
N LEU A 156 14.09 12.12 -16.11
CA LEU A 156 15.01 11.00 -16.26
C LEU A 156 15.38 10.76 -17.71
N ALA A 157 16.63 10.40 -17.98
CA ALA A 157 17.03 9.85 -19.25
C ALA A 157 16.55 8.38 -19.35
N VAL A 158 15.87 8.08 -20.45
CA VAL A 158 15.27 6.77 -20.73
C VAL A 158 15.82 6.24 -22.03
N TRP A 159 16.20 4.97 -22.03
CA TRP A 159 16.63 4.24 -23.22
C TRP A 159 15.92 2.89 -23.29
N ARG A 160 15.26 2.61 -24.43
CA ARG A 160 14.48 1.38 -24.67
C ARG A 160 13.53 1.00 -23.52
N GLY A 161 12.81 1.98 -22.97
CA GLY A 161 11.84 1.77 -21.89
C GLY A 161 12.47 1.49 -20.51
N ARG A 162 13.77 1.73 -20.34
CA ARG A 162 14.47 1.65 -19.04
C ARG A 162 15.07 2.99 -18.66
N ALA A 163 15.03 3.31 -17.37
CA ALA A 163 15.72 4.47 -16.83
C ALA A 163 17.23 4.20 -16.86
N THR A 164 18.02 5.13 -17.37
CA THR A 164 19.49 5.00 -17.42
C THR A 164 20.15 5.26 -16.06
N GLY A 165 19.41 5.88 -15.13
CA GLY A 165 19.93 6.39 -13.86
C GLY A 165 20.55 7.78 -13.97
N ILE A 166 20.50 8.41 -15.15
CA ILE A 166 21.00 9.76 -15.42
C ILE A 166 19.81 10.70 -15.64
N VAL A 167 19.97 11.98 -15.31
CA VAL A 167 18.97 13.03 -15.53
C VAL A 167 19.15 13.69 -16.90
N ARG A 168 18.06 14.12 -17.53
CA ARG A 168 18.09 14.91 -18.76
C ARG A 168 18.50 16.36 -18.47
N SER A 169 19.00 17.04 -19.50
CA SER A 169 19.21 18.50 -19.45
C SER A 169 17.89 19.21 -19.10
N PRO A 170 17.88 20.24 -18.23
CA PRO A 170 19.04 20.96 -17.66
C PRO A 170 19.70 20.32 -16.44
N GLY A 171 19.18 19.20 -15.94
CA GLY A 171 19.69 18.50 -14.76
C GLY A 171 18.63 18.37 -13.67
N VAL A 172 19.09 18.35 -12.41
CA VAL A 172 18.21 18.27 -11.25
C VAL A 172 17.65 19.66 -10.93
N LEU A 173 16.33 19.79 -10.82
CA LEU A 173 15.68 21.07 -10.56
C LEU A 173 15.91 21.57 -9.13
N VAL A 174 16.99 22.33 -8.95
CA VAL A 174 17.41 22.96 -7.68
C VAL A 174 17.87 24.38 -7.96
N GLY A 175 17.57 25.33 -7.06
CA GLY A 175 18.07 26.70 -7.18
C GLY A 175 17.55 27.39 -8.43
N GLU A 176 18.48 27.98 -9.19
CA GLU A 176 18.17 28.67 -10.45
C GLU A 176 17.49 27.77 -11.49
N GLN A 177 17.70 26.44 -11.46
CA GLN A 177 16.98 25.54 -12.37
C GLN A 177 15.48 25.48 -12.07
N LYS A 178 15.08 25.58 -10.79
CA LYS A 178 13.65 25.71 -10.43
C LYS A 178 13.08 27.03 -10.96
N ALA A 179 13.82 28.13 -10.80
CA ALA A 179 13.42 29.44 -11.29
C ALA A 179 13.29 29.47 -12.82
N ALA A 180 14.25 28.87 -13.54
CA ALA A 180 14.19 28.73 -14.99
C ALA A 180 12.97 27.91 -15.45
N ALA A 181 12.75 26.73 -14.84
CA ALA A 181 11.59 25.91 -15.13
C ALA A 181 10.26 26.63 -14.87
N LEU A 182 10.20 27.48 -13.83
CA LEU A 182 9.03 28.30 -13.55
C LEU A 182 8.79 29.34 -14.65
N ARG A 183 9.84 30.07 -15.06
CA ARG A 183 9.74 31.05 -16.15
C ARG A 183 9.32 30.40 -17.46
N ASP A 184 9.87 29.23 -17.79
CA ASP A 184 9.50 28.50 -19.00
C ASP A 184 8.02 28.09 -19.00
N ALA A 185 7.46 27.75 -17.83
CA ALA A 185 6.09 27.30 -17.69
C ALA A 185 5.05 28.43 -17.61
N PHE A 186 5.42 29.58 -17.04
CA PHE A 186 4.49 30.71 -16.78
C PHE A 186 4.77 31.94 -17.64
N GLY A 187 5.89 31.97 -18.38
CA GLY A 187 6.33 33.14 -19.13
C GLY A 187 6.53 34.35 -18.22
N ASP A 188 5.97 35.49 -18.63
CA ASP A 188 6.02 36.74 -17.86
C ASP A 188 4.97 36.81 -16.73
N ALA A 189 4.06 35.83 -16.64
CA ALA A 189 3.03 35.83 -15.62
C ALA A 189 3.61 35.38 -14.27
N ALA A 190 3.70 36.31 -13.31
CA ALA A 190 4.14 36.01 -11.94
C ALA A 190 3.04 35.25 -11.18
N PRO A 191 3.30 34.02 -10.68
CA PRO A 191 2.39 33.33 -9.77
C PRO A 191 2.17 34.14 -8.49
N ASP A 192 1.02 33.97 -7.85
CA ASP A 192 0.64 34.80 -6.69
C ASP A 192 1.41 34.40 -5.43
N VAL A 193 1.53 33.10 -5.15
CA VAL A 193 2.13 32.60 -3.90
C VAL A 193 3.24 31.59 -4.18
N GLY A 194 4.42 31.81 -3.61
CA GLY A 194 5.56 30.90 -3.62
C GLY A 194 5.84 30.29 -2.24
N LEU A 195 5.88 28.97 -2.11
CA LEU A 195 6.19 28.25 -0.87
C LEU A 195 7.49 27.45 -1.02
N GLY A 196 8.42 27.60 -0.07
CA GLY A 196 9.68 26.84 -0.04
C GLY A 196 10.22 26.67 1.38
N ASP A 197 11.17 25.76 1.60
CA ASP A 197 11.71 25.46 2.94
C ASP A 197 13.18 25.90 3.11
N ARG A 198 13.88 26.15 2.00
CA ARG A 198 15.33 26.37 1.94
C ARG A 198 15.73 27.54 1.06
N LYS A 199 16.99 27.96 1.23
CA LYS A 199 17.61 28.99 0.40
C LYS A 199 17.65 28.63 -1.09
N THR A 200 17.69 27.35 -1.42
CA THR A 200 17.65 26.86 -2.80
C THR A 200 16.28 27.02 -3.46
N ASP A 201 15.24 27.38 -2.71
CA ASP A 201 13.92 27.72 -3.24
C ASP A 201 13.74 29.22 -3.47
N TYR A 202 14.57 30.06 -2.83
CA TYR A 202 14.46 31.52 -2.91
C TYR A 202 14.46 32.06 -4.34
N PRO A 203 15.24 31.51 -5.30
CA PRO A 203 15.21 31.97 -6.68
C PRO A 203 13.82 31.93 -7.33
N PHE A 204 13.05 30.85 -7.16
CA PHE A 204 11.70 30.77 -7.74
C PHE A 204 10.68 31.54 -6.87
N MET A 205 10.86 31.57 -5.55
CA MET A 205 9.97 32.32 -4.66
C MET A 205 10.01 33.81 -4.96
N ARG A 206 11.16 34.37 -5.37
CA ARG A 206 11.29 35.77 -5.82
C ARG A 206 10.55 36.08 -7.12
N LEU A 207 10.18 35.07 -7.89
CA LEU A 207 9.38 35.24 -9.11
C LEU A 207 7.87 35.26 -8.82
N CYS A 208 7.47 34.92 -7.59
CA CYS A 208 6.09 35.00 -7.16
C CYS A 208 5.80 36.38 -6.57
N LYS A 209 4.53 36.82 -6.59
CA LYS A 209 4.11 38.10 -6.00
C LYS A 209 4.32 38.13 -4.49
N GLU A 210 4.01 37.01 -3.84
CA GLU A 210 4.23 36.76 -2.41
C GLU A 210 5.05 35.48 -2.24
N GLY A 211 5.97 35.46 -1.27
CA GLY A 211 6.79 34.28 -0.96
C GLY A 211 6.80 34.00 0.53
N TYR A 212 6.67 32.72 0.91
CA TYR A 212 6.63 32.29 2.30
C TYR A 212 7.53 31.08 2.55
N VAL A 213 8.26 31.12 3.65
CA VAL A 213 9.14 30.01 4.08
C VAL A 213 8.41 29.07 5.02
N VAL A 214 8.56 27.77 4.77
CA VAL A 214 8.09 26.69 5.65
C VAL A 214 9.22 26.33 6.62
N PRO A 215 9.09 26.67 7.92
CA PRO A 215 10.14 26.41 8.89
C PRO A 215 10.27 24.92 9.19
N ALA A 216 11.49 24.48 9.52
CA ALA A 216 11.71 23.13 10.03
C ALA A 216 11.01 22.97 11.38
N SER A 217 10.09 22.01 11.49
CA SER A 217 9.48 21.67 12.78
C SER A 217 9.63 20.17 13.06
N PRO A 218 10.49 19.77 14.01
CA PRO A 218 10.73 18.35 14.30
C PRO A 218 9.56 17.66 15.02
N ARG A 219 8.56 18.41 15.48
CA ARG A 219 7.39 17.90 16.23
C ARG A 219 6.06 18.10 15.50
N LEU A 220 6.09 18.48 14.23
CA LEU A 220 4.88 18.72 13.47
C LEU A 220 4.13 17.42 13.22
N LYS A 221 2.82 17.43 13.49
CA LYS A 221 1.93 16.33 13.11
C LYS A 221 1.50 16.56 11.65
N PRO A 222 1.65 15.56 10.77
CA PRO A 222 1.11 15.63 9.41
C PRO A 222 -0.41 15.81 9.41
N VAL A 223 -0.95 16.20 8.25
CA VAL A 223 -2.40 16.29 8.04
C VAL A 223 -3.07 14.96 8.42
N PRO A 224 -4.11 14.98 9.27
CA PRO A 224 -4.88 13.80 9.62
C PRO A 224 -5.49 13.11 8.39
N ARG A 225 -5.77 11.82 8.48
CA ARG A 225 -6.25 11.05 7.30
C ARG A 225 -7.62 11.52 6.83
N GLU A 226 -8.45 11.94 7.78
CA GLU A 226 -9.79 12.47 7.62
C GLU A 226 -9.82 13.81 6.87
N ASP A 227 -8.74 14.60 6.96
CA ASP A 227 -8.61 15.90 6.31
C ASP A 227 -7.90 15.82 4.95
N LEU A 228 -7.52 14.61 4.52
CA LEU A 228 -6.93 14.41 3.21
C LEU A 228 -8.00 14.63 2.13
N PRO A 229 -7.66 15.33 1.04
CA PRO A 229 -8.57 15.56 -0.09
C PRO A 229 -9.08 14.25 -0.71
N ARG A 230 -8.27 13.18 -0.64
CA ARG A 230 -8.63 11.86 -1.14
C ARG A 230 -8.07 10.77 -0.22
N PRO A 231 -8.92 9.88 0.33
CA PRO A 231 -8.45 8.79 1.17
C PRO A 231 -7.66 7.76 0.35
N VAL A 232 -6.56 7.28 0.93
CA VAL A 232 -5.76 6.19 0.35
C VAL A 232 -6.42 4.86 0.70
N VAL A 233 -7.39 4.42 -0.12
CA VAL A 233 -8.06 3.12 0.07
C VAL A 233 -7.20 1.96 -0.42
N PHE A 234 -6.59 2.13 -1.59
CA PHE A 234 -5.75 1.13 -2.22
C PHE A 234 -4.30 1.60 -2.29
N HIS A 235 -3.41 0.74 -1.80
CA HIS A 235 -1.99 0.85 -2.04
C HIS A 235 -1.39 -0.57 -2.16
N ASP A 236 -0.22 -0.65 -2.78
CA ASP A 236 0.61 -1.86 -2.86
C ASP A 236 1.95 -1.60 -2.13
N GLY A 237 2.90 -2.51 -2.31
CA GLY A 237 4.23 -2.45 -1.75
C GLY A 237 4.42 -3.45 -0.62
N ARG A 238 5.66 -3.85 -0.39
CA ARG A 238 6.04 -4.83 0.62
C ARG A 238 6.43 -4.19 1.94
N LEU A 239 6.94 -2.97 1.96
CA LEU A 239 7.34 -2.31 3.21
C LEU A 239 6.14 -1.66 3.89
N VAL A 240 6.01 -1.88 5.21
CA VAL A 240 4.92 -1.29 6.02
C VAL A 240 5.23 0.17 6.38
N GLN A 241 6.47 0.43 6.76
CA GLN A 241 6.92 1.71 7.29
C GLN A 241 7.64 2.54 6.21
N LYS A 242 7.65 3.86 6.41
CA LYS A 242 8.50 4.81 5.66
C LYS A 242 9.96 4.58 6.08
N PRO A 243 10.85 4.06 5.20
CA PRO A 243 12.17 3.60 5.59
C PRO A 243 13.12 4.79 5.77
N SER A 244 13.36 5.19 7.03
CA SER A 244 14.53 6.02 7.36
C SER A 244 15.82 5.27 6.99
N PRO A 245 16.97 5.94 6.83
CA PRO A 245 18.24 5.26 6.54
C PRO A 245 18.55 4.11 7.51
N ALA A 246 18.34 4.33 8.81
CA ALA A 246 18.55 3.31 9.84
C ALA A 246 17.55 2.14 9.70
N LEU A 247 16.27 2.43 9.44
CA LEU A 247 15.25 1.39 9.27
C LEU A 247 15.45 0.61 7.96
N ALA A 248 15.92 1.28 6.90
CA ALA A 248 16.28 0.64 5.64
C ALA A 248 17.42 -0.36 5.85
N LEU A 249 18.49 0.05 6.56
CA LEU A 249 19.59 -0.84 6.94
C LEU A 249 19.11 -2.02 7.78
N LEU A 250 18.30 -1.76 8.83
CA LEU A 250 17.72 -2.81 9.66
C LEU A 250 16.89 -3.80 8.81
N THR A 251 16.11 -3.29 7.85
CA THR A 251 15.31 -4.13 6.95
C THR A 251 16.21 -5.05 6.11
N VAL A 252 17.29 -4.54 5.54
CA VAL A 252 18.23 -5.35 4.75
C VAL A 252 18.92 -6.41 5.61
N LEU A 253 19.39 -6.04 6.80
CA LEU A 253 20.03 -6.97 7.74
C LEU A 253 19.06 -8.03 8.27
N TRP A 254 17.79 -7.68 8.42
CA TRP A 254 16.76 -8.58 8.92
C TRP A 254 16.32 -9.61 7.89
N ILE A 255 16.31 -9.28 6.59
CA ILE A 255 15.76 -10.16 5.54
C ILE A 255 16.32 -11.60 5.57
N PRO A 256 17.65 -11.85 5.66
CA PRO A 256 18.19 -13.20 5.75
C PRO A 256 17.67 -13.99 6.97
N ILE A 257 17.67 -13.34 8.14
CA ILE A 257 17.23 -13.93 9.41
C ILE A 257 15.72 -14.19 9.38
N GLY A 258 14.96 -13.17 8.99
CA GLY A 258 13.51 -13.21 8.86
C GLY A 258 13.06 -14.26 7.86
N PHE A 259 13.79 -14.47 6.76
CA PHE A 259 13.45 -15.49 5.76
C PHE A 259 13.58 -16.91 6.33
N LEU A 260 14.67 -17.22 7.04
CA LEU A 260 14.83 -18.51 7.74
C LEU A 260 13.72 -18.73 8.78
N LEU A 261 13.41 -17.69 9.55
CA LEU A 261 12.32 -17.72 10.53
C LEU A 261 10.96 -17.92 9.84
N ALA A 262 10.75 -17.31 8.68
CA ALA A 262 9.52 -17.48 7.90
C ALA A 262 9.38 -18.92 7.40
N CYS A 263 10.46 -19.55 6.90
CA CYS A 263 10.45 -20.96 6.52
C CYS A 263 10.07 -21.85 7.69
N LEU A 264 10.64 -21.62 8.88
CA LEU A 264 10.32 -22.38 10.09
C LEU A 264 8.84 -22.21 10.50
N ARG A 265 8.32 -20.98 10.46
CA ARG A 265 6.91 -20.68 10.77
C ARG A 265 5.95 -21.33 9.76
N ILE A 266 6.27 -21.27 8.47
CA ILE A 266 5.46 -21.94 7.42
C ILE A 266 5.50 -23.45 7.59
N ALA A 267 6.67 -24.03 7.86
CA ALA A 267 6.81 -25.46 8.12
C ALA A 267 6.01 -25.91 9.36
N ALA A 268 6.06 -25.14 10.45
CA ALA A 268 5.26 -25.41 11.65
C ALA A 268 3.75 -25.41 11.35
N GLY A 269 3.28 -24.45 10.55
CA GLY A 269 1.88 -24.41 10.12
C GLY A 269 1.48 -25.58 9.23
N SER A 270 2.39 -26.04 8.37
CA SER A 270 2.13 -27.07 7.35
C SER A 270 2.25 -28.51 7.87
N LEU A 271 3.17 -28.75 8.80
CA LEU A 271 3.56 -30.10 9.24
C LEU A 271 2.93 -30.51 10.57
N LEU A 272 2.49 -29.56 11.39
CA LEU A 272 1.92 -29.85 12.71
C LEU A 272 0.40 -29.97 12.66
N PRO A 273 -0.22 -30.79 13.53
CA PRO A 273 -1.67 -30.82 13.68
C PRO A 273 -2.22 -29.46 14.13
N MET A 274 -3.38 -29.03 13.61
CA MET A 274 -3.98 -27.71 13.89
C MET A 274 -4.11 -27.37 15.38
N ARG A 275 -4.37 -28.36 16.23
CA ARG A 275 -4.44 -28.19 17.70
C ARG A 275 -3.11 -27.73 18.32
N VAL A 276 -1.99 -28.10 17.71
CA VAL A 276 -0.62 -27.77 18.18
C VAL A 276 -0.09 -26.51 17.49
N VAL A 277 -0.53 -26.22 16.26
CA VAL A 277 -0.08 -25.06 15.46
C VAL A 277 -0.21 -23.76 16.24
N TYR A 278 -1.29 -23.55 16.99
CA TYR A 278 -1.46 -22.36 17.83
C TYR A 278 -0.29 -22.16 18.81
N HIS A 279 0.11 -23.22 19.50
CA HIS A 279 1.22 -23.18 20.46
C HIS A 279 2.57 -23.04 19.76
N ALA A 280 2.77 -23.72 18.63
CA ALA A 280 3.99 -23.60 17.83
C ALA A 280 4.17 -22.19 17.28
N PHE A 281 3.11 -21.59 16.74
CA PHE A 281 3.10 -20.19 16.30
C PHE A 281 3.47 -19.24 17.44
N ARG A 282 2.88 -19.41 18.63
CA ARG A 282 3.22 -18.61 19.79
C ARG A 282 4.71 -18.74 20.17
N ALA A 283 5.24 -19.96 20.19
CA ALA A 283 6.66 -20.22 20.47
C ALA A 283 7.60 -19.59 19.42
N LEU A 284 7.17 -19.56 18.16
CA LEU A 284 7.88 -18.94 17.05
C LEU A 284 7.63 -17.42 16.95
N GLY A 285 6.94 -16.79 17.92
CA GLY A 285 6.70 -15.35 17.96
C GLY A 285 5.55 -14.84 17.08
N VAL A 286 4.73 -15.73 16.54
CA VAL A 286 3.48 -15.43 15.82
C VAL A 286 2.34 -15.38 16.83
N ARG A 287 1.70 -14.21 16.98
CA ARG A 287 0.64 -13.98 17.96
C ARG A 287 -0.71 -14.30 17.34
N VAL A 288 -1.50 -15.16 17.98
CA VAL A 288 -2.89 -15.42 17.58
C VAL A 288 -3.78 -15.09 18.76
N THR A 289 -4.71 -14.16 18.58
CA THR A 289 -5.68 -13.75 19.59
C THR A 289 -7.06 -14.15 19.13
N ILE A 290 -7.75 -14.93 19.95
CA ILE A 290 -9.10 -15.42 19.66
C ILE A 290 -10.07 -14.62 20.53
N LYS A 291 -11.09 -14.03 19.91
CA LYS A 291 -12.18 -13.31 20.59
C LYS A 291 -13.52 -13.94 20.21
N GLY A 292 -14.48 -13.88 21.12
CA GLY A 292 -15.78 -14.54 20.96
C GLY A 292 -15.67 -16.06 21.15
N ASN A 293 -16.77 -16.76 20.87
CA ASN A 293 -16.89 -18.20 21.08
C ASN A 293 -16.88 -18.92 19.73
N PRO A 294 -15.81 -19.66 19.39
CA PRO A 294 -15.78 -20.45 18.16
C PRO A 294 -16.86 -21.55 18.19
N PRO A 295 -17.58 -21.79 17.08
CA PRO A 295 -18.62 -22.81 17.06
C PRO A 295 -18.04 -24.23 17.14
N PRO A 296 -18.79 -25.20 17.69
CA PRO A 296 -18.38 -26.61 17.73
C PRO A 296 -18.20 -27.17 16.30
N PRO A 297 -17.45 -28.27 16.14
CA PRO A 297 -17.31 -28.93 14.84
C PRO A 297 -18.62 -29.50 14.35
N ALA A 298 -18.85 -29.43 13.04
CA ALA A 298 -19.93 -30.17 12.41
C ALA A 298 -19.80 -31.66 12.76
N SER A 299 -20.91 -32.28 13.14
CA SER A 299 -20.97 -33.70 13.46
C SER A 299 -22.22 -34.30 12.83
N ARG A 300 -22.00 -35.34 12.02
CA ARG A 300 -23.10 -36.10 11.41
C ARG A 300 -23.92 -36.85 12.45
N GLU A 301 -23.32 -37.22 13.59
CA GLU A 301 -24.00 -37.92 14.68
C GLU A 301 -25.00 -37.01 15.42
N THR A 302 -24.71 -35.71 15.50
CA THR A 302 -25.60 -34.72 16.12
C THR A 302 -26.52 -34.02 15.11
N GLY A 303 -26.45 -34.39 13.83
CA GLY A 303 -27.17 -33.73 12.73
C GLY A 303 -26.68 -32.31 12.41
N GLN A 304 -25.54 -31.88 12.97
CA GLN A 304 -24.97 -30.56 12.73
C GLN A 304 -24.24 -30.53 11.39
N THR A 305 -24.77 -29.73 10.46
CA THR A 305 -24.19 -29.46 9.15
C THR A 305 -23.01 -28.49 9.24
N GLY A 306 -22.22 -28.40 8.18
CA GLY A 306 -21.08 -27.48 8.10
C GLY A 306 -21.52 -26.02 8.20
N VAL A 307 -20.77 -25.22 8.96
CA VAL A 307 -20.98 -23.78 9.08
C VAL A 307 -20.21 -23.04 8.00
N LEU A 308 -20.83 -22.00 7.44
CA LEU A 308 -20.19 -21.08 6.51
C LEU A 308 -19.62 -19.85 7.25
N PHE A 309 -18.29 -19.81 7.36
CA PHE A 309 -17.59 -18.66 7.91
C PHE A 309 -17.41 -17.56 6.85
N ILE A 310 -17.87 -16.36 7.19
CA ILE A 310 -17.76 -15.18 6.32
C ILE A 310 -16.76 -14.21 6.93
N CYS A 311 -15.62 -14.05 6.26
CA CYS A 311 -14.47 -13.31 6.80
C CYS A 311 -14.20 -12.00 6.05
N SER A 312 -13.74 -10.97 6.77
CA SER A 312 -12.95 -9.91 6.12
C SER A 312 -11.66 -10.50 5.54
N HIS A 313 -11.14 -9.87 4.48
CA HIS A 313 -10.00 -10.38 3.72
C HIS A 313 -8.80 -9.43 3.79
N ARG A 314 -7.82 -9.74 4.64
CA ARG A 314 -6.60 -8.95 4.86
C ARG A 314 -5.40 -9.57 4.18
N THR A 315 -5.25 -10.90 4.25
CA THR A 315 -4.19 -11.64 3.54
C THR A 315 -4.68 -12.99 3.04
N LEU A 316 -3.87 -13.67 2.23
CA LEU A 316 -4.20 -15.05 1.84
C LEU A 316 -4.20 -16.02 3.03
N LEU A 317 -3.62 -15.63 4.17
CA LEU A 317 -3.51 -16.46 5.37
C LEU A 317 -4.75 -16.38 6.27
N ASP A 318 -5.74 -15.53 5.97
CA ASP A 318 -6.94 -15.41 6.82
C ASP A 318 -7.60 -16.79 7.08
N PRO A 319 -7.84 -17.64 6.06
CA PRO A 319 -8.37 -18.99 6.28
C PRO A 319 -7.49 -19.91 7.15
N ILE A 320 -6.16 -19.74 7.08
CA ILE A 320 -5.20 -20.53 7.85
C ILE A 320 -5.26 -20.13 9.32
N PHE A 321 -5.30 -18.82 9.60
CA PHE A 321 -5.43 -18.33 10.97
C PHE A 321 -6.82 -18.61 11.56
N LEU A 322 -7.87 -18.61 10.74
CA LEU A 322 -9.19 -19.09 11.16
C LEU A 322 -9.16 -20.57 11.56
N SER A 323 -8.52 -21.42 10.76
CA SER A 323 -8.34 -22.86 11.09
C SER A 323 -7.53 -23.06 12.36
N THR A 324 -6.48 -22.25 12.53
CA THR A 324 -5.65 -22.25 13.75
C THR A 324 -6.48 -21.86 14.98
N ALA A 325 -7.33 -20.84 14.85
CA ALA A 325 -8.21 -20.39 15.93
C ALA A 325 -9.31 -21.41 16.27
N LEU A 326 -9.82 -22.15 15.27
CA LEU A 326 -10.79 -23.24 15.47
C LEU A 326 -10.14 -24.53 16.00
N GLY A 327 -8.82 -24.68 15.89
CA GLY A 327 -8.09 -25.91 16.22
C GLY A 327 -8.40 -27.09 15.27
N ARG A 328 -8.99 -26.82 14.11
CA ARG A 328 -9.36 -27.81 13.08
C ARG A 328 -9.19 -27.22 11.67
N PRO A 329 -8.82 -28.03 10.67
CA PRO A 329 -8.71 -27.55 9.29
C PRO A 329 -10.11 -27.25 8.74
N ILE A 330 -10.25 -26.12 8.04
CA ILE A 330 -11.46 -25.78 7.28
C ILE A 330 -11.13 -25.65 5.80
N THR A 331 -12.10 -25.95 4.93
CA THR A 331 -11.90 -25.77 3.49
C THR A 331 -12.02 -24.30 3.13
N ALA A 332 -11.11 -23.78 2.32
CA ALA A 332 -11.09 -22.38 1.90
C ALA A 332 -11.39 -22.25 0.39
N VAL A 333 -12.35 -21.39 0.06
CA VAL A 333 -12.72 -21.11 -1.33
C VAL A 333 -12.02 -19.84 -1.79
N THR A 334 -11.32 -19.89 -2.93
CA THR A 334 -10.44 -18.81 -3.37
C THR A 334 -10.58 -18.50 -4.87
N TYR A 335 -10.56 -17.21 -5.24
CA TYR A 335 -10.61 -16.78 -6.64
C TYR A 335 -9.26 -16.84 -7.37
N SER A 336 -8.16 -16.70 -6.63
CA SER A 336 -6.81 -16.77 -7.18
C SER A 336 -5.80 -17.02 -6.06
N VAL A 337 -5.15 -18.18 -6.10
CA VAL A 337 -4.03 -18.53 -5.21
C VAL A 337 -2.86 -19.01 -6.06
N SER A 338 -1.66 -18.58 -5.70
CA SER A 338 -0.44 -19.03 -6.39
C SER A 338 -0.23 -20.53 -6.15
N ARG A 339 0.31 -21.26 -7.14
CA ARG A 339 0.58 -22.70 -6.98
C ARG A 339 1.47 -22.99 -5.77
N LEU A 340 2.47 -22.13 -5.54
CA LEU A 340 3.35 -22.27 -4.37
C LEU A 340 2.58 -22.14 -3.05
N SER A 341 1.71 -21.13 -2.94
CA SER A 341 0.89 -20.93 -1.75
C SER A 341 -0.10 -22.07 -1.51
N GLU A 342 -0.59 -22.71 -2.58
CA GLU A 342 -1.47 -23.89 -2.51
C GLU A 342 -0.71 -25.12 -2.01
N ILE A 343 0.51 -25.36 -2.50
CA ILE A 343 1.38 -26.45 -2.04
C ILE A 343 1.77 -26.29 -0.56
N LEU A 344 2.04 -25.05 -0.15
CA LEU A 344 2.41 -24.72 1.24
C LEU A 344 1.20 -24.60 2.17
N SER A 345 -0.04 -24.79 1.68
CA SER A 345 -1.22 -24.57 2.49
C SER A 345 -1.48 -25.77 3.42
N PRO A 346 -1.69 -25.57 4.73
CA PRO A 346 -2.07 -26.64 5.65
C PRO A 346 -3.55 -27.03 5.55
N ILE A 347 -4.30 -26.37 4.68
CA ILE A 347 -5.74 -26.57 4.51
C ILE A 347 -6.08 -26.81 3.05
N ARG A 348 -7.21 -27.47 2.82
CA ARG A 348 -7.75 -27.67 1.48
C ARG A 348 -8.18 -26.31 0.91
N THR A 349 -7.59 -25.93 -0.22
CA THR A 349 -8.03 -24.77 -0.99
C THR A 349 -8.77 -25.22 -2.25
N VAL A 350 -9.89 -24.59 -2.55
CA VAL A 350 -10.70 -24.87 -3.74
C VAL A 350 -10.81 -23.60 -4.57
N ARG A 351 -10.49 -23.71 -5.86
CA ARG A 351 -10.48 -22.58 -6.78
C ARG A 351 -11.87 -22.36 -7.37
N LEU A 352 -12.34 -21.11 -7.32
CA LEU A 352 -13.57 -20.69 -7.99
C LEU A 352 -13.35 -20.53 -9.50
N THR A 353 -14.37 -20.91 -10.26
CA THR A 353 -14.38 -20.86 -11.73
C THR A 353 -14.86 -19.53 -12.28
N ARG A 354 -15.43 -18.66 -11.42
CA ARG A 354 -16.08 -17.39 -11.77
C ARG A 354 -17.37 -17.57 -12.59
N ASP A 355 -17.89 -18.79 -12.62
CA ASP A 355 -19.23 -19.08 -13.08
C ASP A 355 -20.15 -19.22 -11.86
N ARG A 356 -21.18 -18.37 -11.78
CA ARG A 356 -22.03 -18.29 -10.59
C ARG A 356 -22.74 -19.62 -10.29
N ALA A 357 -23.20 -20.35 -11.31
CA ALA A 357 -23.96 -21.57 -11.12
C ALA A 357 -23.04 -22.73 -10.69
N ALA A 358 -21.91 -22.89 -11.37
CA ALA A 358 -20.91 -23.90 -11.03
C ALA A 358 -20.31 -23.67 -9.64
N ASP A 359 -19.98 -22.42 -9.32
CA ASP A 359 -19.43 -22.04 -8.02
C ASP A 359 -20.46 -22.26 -6.89
N ALA A 360 -21.75 -21.94 -7.12
CA ALA A 360 -22.82 -22.21 -6.16
C ALA A 360 -22.99 -23.71 -5.89
N ALA A 361 -23.04 -24.54 -6.95
CA ALA A 361 -23.18 -25.98 -6.81
C ALA A 361 -21.99 -26.61 -6.07
N MET A 362 -20.77 -26.14 -6.37
CA MET A 362 -19.56 -26.58 -5.70
C MET A 362 -19.56 -26.19 -4.21
N ILE A 363 -19.92 -24.95 -3.88
CA ILE A 363 -19.99 -24.50 -2.48
C ILE A 363 -21.03 -25.29 -1.70
N ARG A 364 -22.23 -25.52 -2.26
CA ARG A 364 -23.26 -26.35 -1.61
C ARG A 364 -22.75 -27.75 -1.30
N ARG A 365 -22.05 -28.38 -2.24
CA ARG A 365 -21.42 -29.68 -2.01
C ARG A 365 -20.41 -29.62 -0.86
N LEU A 366 -19.50 -28.65 -0.85
CA LEU A 366 -18.50 -28.54 0.22
C LEU A 366 -19.12 -28.34 1.61
N LEU A 367 -20.23 -27.59 1.72
CA LEU A 367 -20.96 -27.41 2.98
C LEU A 367 -21.58 -28.71 3.52
N THR A 368 -21.86 -29.70 2.66
CA THR A 368 -22.26 -31.05 3.10
C THR A 368 -21.09 -31.91 3.57
N GLU A 369 -19.85 -31.58 3.16
CA GLU A 369 -18.62 -32.25 3.57
C GLU A 369 -18.11 -31.71 4.93
N GLY A 370 -18.32 -30.42 5.23
CA GLY A 370 -17.98 -29.81 6.51
C GLY A 370 -17.94 -28.28 6.47
N ASP A 371 -17.22 -27.68 7.42
CA ASP A 371 -17.07 -26.23 7.52
C ASP A 371 -16.33 -25.62 6.33
N LEU A 372 -16.79 -24.43 5.92
CA LEU A 372 -16.26 -23.71 4.78
C LEU A 372 -15.99 -22.25 5.16
N VAL A 373 -14.92 -21.68 4.60
CA VAL A 373 -14.65 -20.23 4.71
C VAL A 373 -14.69 -19.56 3.35
N ILE A 374 -15.37 -18.41 3.32
CA ILE A 374 -15.45 -17.52 2.16
C ILE A 374 -15.08 -16.09 2.59
N CYS A 375 -14.22 -15.47 1.80
CA CYS A 375 -13.91 -14.04 1.87
C CYS A 375 -14.68 -13.31 0.76
N PRO A 376 -15.88 -12.76 1.04
CA PRO A 376 -16.79 -12.24 0.01
C PRO A 376 -16.30 -10.98 -0.70
N GLU A 377 -15.27 -10.30 -0.17
CA GLU A 377 -14.58 -9.18 -0.83
C GLU A 377 -13.94 -9.60 -2.17
N GLY A 378 -13.55 -10.88 -2.30
CA GLY A 378 -12.91 -11.43 -3.51
C GLY A 378 -11.49 -10.92 -3.78
N THR A 379 -10.99 -9.96 -2.98
CA THR A 379 -9.60 -9.51 -2.94
C THR A 379 -9.28 -8.96 -1.56
N THR A 380 -7.99 -8.87 -1.23
CA THR A 380 -7.55 -8.34 0.06
C THR A 380 -7.67 -6.82 0.15
N CYS A 381 -7.99 -6.27 1.32
CA CYS A 381 -7.81 -4.86 1.63
C CYS A 381 -6.89 -4.72 2.86
N ARG A 382 -5.96 -3.77 2.84
CA ARG A 382 -4.98 -3.56 3.92
C ARG A 382 -5.34 -2.40 4.83
N GLU A 383 -5.88 -1.35 4.24
CA GLU A 383 -6.34 -0.16 4.97
C GLU A 383 -7.64 -0.48 5.73
N PRO A 384 -8.05 0.34 6.70
CA PRO A 384 -9.22 0.08 7.56
C PRO A 384 -10.56 0.26 6.82
N PHE A 385 -10.68 -0.39 5.66
CA PHE A 385 -11.85 -0.45 4.81
C PHE A 385 -12.22 -1.91 4.55
N LEU A 386 -13.51 -2.18 4.44
CA LEU A 386 -14.04 -3.41 3.87
C LEU A 386 -14.58 -3.14 2.46
N LEU A 387 -14.15 -3.95 1.52
CA LEU A 387 -14.68 -3.92 0.16
C LEU A 387 -16.10 -4.50 0.12
N ARG A 388 -16.80 -4.24 -0.98
CA ARG A 388 -18.16 -4.72 -1.18
C ARG A 388 -18.21 -6.25 -1.11
N PHE A 389 -19.10 -6.79 -0.29
CA PHE A 389 -19.31 -8.22 -0.19
C PHE A 389 -20.15 -8.73 -1.36
N SER A 390 -19.71 -9.82 -2.01
CA SER A 390 -20.56 -10.56 -2.94
C SER A 390 -21.70 -11.24 -2.18
N ALA A 391 -22.92 -11.19 -2.72
CA ALA A 391 -24.12 -11.74 -2.07
C ALA A 391 -24.30 -13.26 -2.26
N LEU A 392 -23.50 -13.88 -3.13
CA LEU A 392 -23.68 -15.30 -3.52
C LEU A 392 -23.79 -16.23 -2.30
N PHE A 393 -22.95 -16.03 -1.28
CA PHE A 393 -22.89 -16.92 -0.12
C PHE A 393 -24.20 -16.96 0.68
N ALA A 394 -24.95 -15.84 0.69
CA ALA A 394 -26.18 -15.71 1.48
C ALA A 394 -27.32 -16.57 0.92
N GLU A 395 -27.26 -16.94 -0.37
CA GLU A 395 -28.25 -17.79 -1.03
C GLU A 395 -28.00 -19.30 -0.78
N LEU A 396 -26.84 -19.65 -0.20
CA LEU A 396 -26.35 -21.03 -0.16
C LEU A 396 -26.67 -21.76 1.14
N THR A 397 -26.75 -21.05 2.25
CA THR A 397 -27.02 -21.62 3.58
C THR A 397 -27.49 -20.55 4.56
N ASP A 398 -28.25 -20.95 5.57
CA ASP A 398 -28.60 -20.12 6.73
C ASP A 398 -27.59 -20.29 7.89
N GLU A 399 -26.69 -21.28 7.79
CA GLU A 399 -25.66 -21.57 8.78
C GLU A 399 -24.45 -20.64 8.64
N ILE A 400 -24.66 -19.33 8.85
CA ILE A 400 -23.65 -18.29 8.61
C ILE A 400 -23.05 -17.77 9.91
N VAL A 401 -21.72 -17.80 10.02
CA VAL A 401 -20.97 -17.20 11.13
C VAL A 401 -20.02 -16.12 10.59
N PRO A 402 -20.28 -14.83 10.87
CA PRO A 402 -19.35 -13.76 10.56
C PRO A 402 -18.10 -13.84 11.42
N VAL A 403 -16.93 -13.61 10.81
CA VAL A 403 -15.65 -13.56 11.52
C VAL A 403 -14.87 -12.33 11.10
N ALA A 404 -14.56 -11.49 12.07
CA ALA A 404 -13.74 -10.31 11.84
C ALA A 404 -12.25 -10.69 11.94
N MET A 405 -11.54 -10.56 10.82
CA MET A 405 -10.11 -10.85 10.69
C MET A 405 -9.32 -9.54 10.70
N GLU A 406 -8.36 -9.45 11.63
CA GLU A 406 -7.40 -8.35 11.72
C GLU A 406 -5.99 -8.93 11.75
N ASN A 407 -5.10 -8.40 10.91
CA ASN A 407 -3.69 -8.76 10.89
C ASN A 407 -2.82 -7.64 11.44
N GLN A 408 -1.76 -8.01 12.15
CA GLN A 408 -0.78 -7.08 12.71
C GLN A 408 0.57 -7.36 12.06
N MET A 409 1.04 -6.41 11.26
CA MET A 409 2.30 -6.46 10.53
C MET A 409 3.11 -5.20 10.84
N SER A 410 4.41 -5.34 11.06
CA SER A 410 5.27 -4.24 11.50
C SER A 410 6.32 -3.83 10.47
N MET A 411 6.85 -4.77 9.70
CA MET A 411 7.91 -4.53 8.71
C MET A 411 7.44 -4.82 7.29
N PHE A 412 6.71 -5.91 7.07
CA PHE A 412 6.33 -6.35 5.73
C PHE A 412 4.83 -6.63 5.56
N HIS A 413 4.28 -6.16 4.44
CA HIS A 413 2.95 -6.54 3.98
C HIS A 413 2.97 -7.94 3.36
N GLY A 414 2.18 -8.84 3.93
CA GLY A 414 1.97 -10.21 3.46
C GLY A 414 1.06 -10.35 2.23
N THR A 415 0.96 -9.32 1.40
CA THR A 415 0.19 -9.36 0.14
C THR A 415 0.90 -8.55 -0.94
N THR A 416 0.54 -8.74 -2.20
CA THR A 416 0.88 -7.79 -3.28
C THR A 416 -0.13 -7.88 -4.43
N ALA A 417 -0.33 -6.77 -5.15
CA ALA A 417 -1.13 -6.77 -6.37
C ALA A 417 -0.28 -7.03 -7.62
N ARG A 418 0.96 -6.52 -7.65
CA ARG A 418 1.86 -6.55 -8.83
C ARG A 418 3.04 -7.51 -8.71
N GLY A 419 3.51 -7.77 -7.49
CA GLY A 419 4.66 -8.63 -7.25
C GLY A 419 4.35 -10.13 -7.34
N TRP A 420 5.36 -10.96 -7.08
CA TRP A 420 5.15 -12.41 -7.02
C TRP A 420 4.38 -12.80 -5.75
N LYS A 421 3.08 -13.11 -5.92
CA LYS A 421 2.17 -13.52 -4.84
C LYS A 421 2.63 -14.78 -4.08
N GLY A 422 3.50 -15.60 -4.66
CA GLY A 422 4.07 -16.77 -3.97
C GLY A 422 4.88 -16.39 -2.72
N LEU A 423 5.42 -15.17 -2.66
CA LEU A 423 6.17 -14.66 -1.51
C LEU A 423 5.28 -14.06 -0.41
N ASP A 424 3.97 -13.94 -0.62
CA ASP A 424 3.05 -13.34 0.34
C ASP A 424 3.12 -14.00 1.74
N PRO A 425 3.12 -15.35 1.87
CA PRO A 425 3.29 -16.00 3.17
C PRO A 425 4.64 -15.69 3.80
N PHE A 426 5.71 -15.68 2.99
CA PHE A 426 7.06 -15.40 3.48
C PHE A 426 7.15 -13.99 4.04
N TYR A 427 6.70 -12.97 3.30
CA TYR A 427 6.70 -11.60 3.80
C TYR A 427 5.87 -11.43 5.08
N PHE A 428 4.72 -12.10 5.18
CA PHE A 428 3.96 -12.10 6.43
C PHE A 428 4.78 -12.68 7.59
N PHE A 429 5.31 -13.90 7.43
CA PHE A 429 6.05 -14.60 8.47
C PHE A 429 7.48 -14.08 8.68
N MET A 430 7.98 -13.20 7.82
CA MET A 430 9.25 -12.49 8.02
C MET A 430 9.10 -11.32 9.00
N ASN A 431 7.89 -10.88 9.34
CA ASN A 431 7.73 -9.85 10.37
C ASN A 431 8.35 -10.35 11.71
N PRO A 432 8.96 -9.49 12.53
CA PRO A 432 9.52 -9.93 13.81
C PRO A 432 8.48 -10.59 14.74
N SER A 433 7.31 -9.96 14.92
CA SER A 433 6.19 -10.53 15.68
C SER A 433 4.85 -10.28 14.97
N PRO A 434 4.55 -11.05 13.90
CA PRO A 434 3.27 -10.94 13.21
C PRO A 434 2.14 -11.37 14.15
N GLY A 435 0.99 -10.75 13.98
CA GLY A 435 -0.21 -11.07 14.77
C GLY A 435 -1.43 -11.29 13.90
N TYR A 436 -2.36 -12.10 14.41
CA TYR A 436 -3.74 -12.20 13.92
C TYR A 436 -4.70 -12.12 15.09
N VAL A 437 -5.72 -11.27 14.97
CA VAL A 437 -6.88 -11.26 15.86
C VAL A 437 -8.05 -11.82 15.06
N VAL A 438 -8.60 -12.93 15.57
CA VAL A 438 -9.74 -13.64 14.98
C VAL A 438 -10.91 -13.45 15.94
N THR A 439 -11.89 -12.66 15.51
CA THR A 439 -13.07 -12.38 16.34
C THR A 439 -14.28 -13.09 15.76
N PHE A 440 -14.75 -14.13 16.45
CA PHE A 440 -15.98 -14.84 16.12
C PHE A 440 -17.18 -14.02 16.57
N LEU A 441 -18.08 -13.73 15.64
CA LEU A 441 -19.37 -13.12 15.93
C LEU A 441 -20.44 -14.20 16.06
N ASN A 442 -21.59 -13.84 16.63
CA ASN A 442 -22.70 -14.76 16.76
C ASN A 442 -23.17 -15.22 15.37
N LYS A 443 -23.56 -16.50 15.30
CA LYS A 443 -24.28 -17.05 14.15
C LYS A 443 -25.49 -16.18 13.84
N LEU A 444 -25.75 -15.94 12.56
CA LEU A 444 -26.93 -15.17 12.16
C LEU A 444 -28.21 -15.90 12.60
N PRO A 445 -29.16 -15.21 13.25
CA PRO A 445 -30.50 -15.74 13.46
C PRO A 445 -31.23 -15.87 12.12
N GLY A 446 -32.13 -16.85 12.00
CA GLY A 446 -32.84 -17.14 10.74
C GLY A 446 -33.63 -15.95 10.16
N GLU A 447 -34.11 -15.04 11.01
CA GLU A 447 -34.80 -13.81 10.59
C GLU A 447 -33.90 -12.83 9.79
N LEU A 448 -32.57 -12.96 9.96
CA LEU A 448 -31.57 -12.16 9.26
C LEU A 448 -30.94 -12.91 8.07
N THR A 449 -31.48 -14.07 7.70
CA THR A 449 -31.03 -14.85 6.53
C THR A 449 -32.05 -14.79 5.39
N CYS A 450 -31.70 -15.38 4.24
CA CYS A 450 -32.61 -15.41 3.09
C CYS A 450 -33.89 -16.20 3.38
N SER A 451 -33.80 -17.29 4.16
CA SER A 451 -34.97 -18.06 4.59
C SER A 451 -35.92 -17.26 5.49
N GLY A 452 -35.43 -16.24 6.19
CA GLY A 452 -36.23 -15.26 6.92
C GLY A 452 -36.87 -14.17 6.05
N GLY A 453 -36.77 -14.25 4.72
CA GLY A 453 -37.36 -13.30 3.79
C GLY A 453 -36.48 -12.10 3.43
N LYS A 454 -35.20 -12.08 3.86
CA LYS A 454 -34.22 -11.07 3.43
C LYS A 454 -33.69 -11.37 2.04
N SER A 455 -33.37 -10.34 1.26
CA SER A 455 -32.62 -10.54 0.02
C SER A 455 -31.15 -10.88 0.31
N SER A 456 -30.49 -11.60 -0.59
CA SER A 456 -29.06 -11.95 -0.43
C SER A 456 -28.16 -10.73 -0.32
N HIS A 457 -28.53 -9.62 -0.97
CA HIS A 457 -27.84 -8.34 -0.85
C HIS A 457 -28.00 -7.69 0.52
N GLU A 458 -29.20 -7.74 1.12
CA GLU A 458 -29.41 -7.25 2.48
C GLU A 458 -28.57 -8.02 3.50
N VAL A 459 -28.55 -9.36 3.39
CA VAL A 459 -27.73 -10.22 4.26
C VAL A 459 -26.25 -9.88 4.12
N ALA A 460 -25.74 -9.76 2.89
CA ALA A 460 -24.34 -9.44 2.64
C ALA A 460 -23.96 -8.05 3.17
N ASN A 461 -24.80 -7.04 2.94
CA ASN A 461 -24.58 -5.68 3.43
C ASN A 461 -24.66 -5.60 4.97
N TYR A 462 -25.55 -6.37 5.59
CA TYR A 462 -25.65 -6.46 7.05
C TYR A 462 -24.35 -7.05 7.63
N ILE A 463 -23.88 -8.18 7.09
CA ILE A 463 -22.65 -8.83 7.55
C ILE A 463 -21.43 -7.93 7.33
N GLN A 464 -21.34 -7.23 6.19
CA GLN A 464 -20.27 -6.28 5.93
C GLN A 464 -20.23 -5.19 7.01
N ARG A 465 -21.38 -4.57 7.33
CA ARG A 465 -21.48 -3.54 8.38
C ARG A 465 -21.16 -4.10 9.77
N LEU A 466 -21.62 -5.31 10.06
CA LEU A 466 -21.36 -5.95 11.35
C LEU A 466 -19.85 -6.18 11.57
N ILE A 467 -19.17 -6.75 10.57
CA ILE A 467 -17.71 -6.95 10.64
C ILE A 467 -16.98 -5.60 10.67
N ALA A 468 -17.40 -4.62 9.86
CA ALA A 468 -16.81 -3.29 9.84
C ALA A 468 -16.90 -2.60 11.20
N SER A 469 -18.08 -2.62 11.83
CA SER A 469 -18.29 -2.05 13.17
C SER A 469 -17.42 -2.71 14.24
N THR A 470 -17.21 -4.03 14.13
CA THR A 470 -16.37 -4.80 15.06
C THR A 470 -14.89 -4.44 14.93
N LEU A 471 -14.44 -4.11 13.72
CA LEU A 471 -13.05 -3.74 13.41
C LEU A 471 -12.79 -2.23 13.49
N SER A 472 -13.82 -1.41 13.70
CA SER A 472 -13.79 0.05 13.51
C SER A 472 -13.31 0.45 12.11
N TYR A 473 -13.80 -0.26 11.09
CA TYR A 473 -13.47 -0.02 9.68
C TYR A 473 -14.65 0.64 8.94
N GLU A 474 -14.33 1.26 7.81
CA GLU A 474 -15.33 1.85 6.93
C GLU A 474 -15.77 0.87 5.84
N CYS A 475 -17.08 0.80 5.58
CA CYS A 475 -17.61 0.03 4.45
C CYS A 475 -17.45 0.83 3.16
N THR A 476 -17.05 0.14 2.08
CA THR A 476 -16.98 0.73 0.74
C THR A 476 -17.83 -0.07 -0.24
N SER A 477 -18.20 0.57 -1.36
CA SER A 477 -18.79 -0.08 -2.52
C SER A 477 -17.73 -0.58 -3.52
N PHE A 478 -16.44 -0.36 -3.23
CA PHE A 478 -15.35 -0.75 -4.12
C PHE A 478 -15.26 -2.27 -4.27
N THR A 479 -14.90 -2.68 -5.47
CA THR A 479 -14.78 -4.07 -5.87
C THR A 479 -13.33 -4.44 -6.17
N ARG A 480 -13.11 -5.73 -6.43
CA ARG A 480 -11.84 -6.21 -6.97
C ARG A 480 -11.42 -5.46 -8.24
N LYS A 481 -12.35 -5.15 -9.14
CA LYS A 481 -12.04 -4.43 -10.38
C LYS A 481 -11.49 -3.04 -10.09
N ASP A 482 -12.10 -2.32 -9.16
CA ASP A 482 -11.68 -0.98 -8.76
C ASP A 482 -10.27 -0.99 -8.16
N LYS A 483 -9.97 -1.97 -7.30
CA LYS A 483 -8.62 -2.16 -6.74
C LYS A 483 -7.57 -2.35 -7.83
N TYR A 484 -7.79 -3.27 -8.76
CA TYR A 484 -6.81 -3.56 -9.80
C TYR A 484 -6.66 -2.39 -10.79
N LYS A 485 -7.75 -1.66 -11.07
CA LYS A 485 -7.72 -0.46 -11.90
C LYS A 485 -6.86 0.63 -11.23
N ALA A 486 -7.05 0.86 -9.93
CA ALA A 486 -6.27 1.82 -9.17
C ALA A 486 -4.78 1.44 -9.07
N LEU A 487 -4.47 0.17 -8.78
CA LEU A 487 -3.09 -0.26 -8.49
C LEU A 487 -2.27 -0.64 -9.74
N ALA A 488 -2.91 -1.19 -10.76
CA ALA A 488 -2.22 -1.81 -11.89
C ALA A 488 -2.75 -1.35 -13.26
N GLY A 489 -3.74 -0.45 -13.30
CA GLY A 489 -4.32 0.05 -14.55
C GLY A 489 -5.05 -1.01 -15.37
N ASN A 490 -5.44 -2.14 -14.78
CA ASN A 490 -6.15 -3.23 -15.44
C ASN A 490 -7.30 -3.78 -14.57
N ASP A 491 -8.17 -4.61 -15.15
CA ASP A 491 -9.36 -5.13 -14.44
C ASP A 491 -9.07 -6.38 -13.57
N GLY A 492 -7.80 -6.76 -13.40
CA GLY A 492 -7.40 -7.95 -12.64
C GLY A 492 -7.70 -9.28 -13.35
N THR A 493 -8.00 -9.25 -14.64
CA THR A 493 -8.02 -10.43 -15.52
C THR A 493 -6.58 -10.82 -15.86
N VAL A 494 -6.17 -12.02 -15.46
CA VAL A 494 -4.91 -12.60 -15.93
C VAL A 494 -5.19 -13.13 -17.33
N VAL A 495 -4.76 -12.39 -18.36
CA VAL A 495 -4.72 -12.94 -19.72
C VAL A 495 -3.76 -14.13 -19.66
N SER A 496 -4.26 -15.34 -19.89
CA SER A 496 -3.42 -16.51 -20.06
C SER A 496 -2.41 -16.18 -21.15
N LYS A 497 -1.11 -16.22 -20.82
CA LYS A 497 -0.08 -16.16 -21.85
C LYS A 497 -0.44 -17.21 -22.91
N PRO A 498 -0.46 -16.87 -24.20
CA PRO A 498 -0.72 -17.87 -25.23
C PRO A 498 0.29 -18.99 -25.02
N ASN A 499 -0.25 -20.21 -24.87
CA ASN A 499 0.56 -21.41 -24.90
C ASN A 499 1.20 -21.40 -26.28
N ILE A 500 2.50 -21.12 -26.35
CA ILE A 500 3.24 -21.40 -27.57
C ILE A 500 3.20 -22.92 -27.66
N ASP A 501 2.29 -23.42 -28.49
CA ASP A 501 2.17 -24.83 -28.77
C ASP A 501 3.54 -25.33 -29.24
N LYS A 502 4.17 -26.16 -28.41
CA LYS A 502 5.42 -26.88 -28.70
C LYS A 502 5.25 -27.93 -29.82
N LYS A 503 4.29 -27.75 -30.73
CA LYS A 503 4.03 -28.70 -31.83
C LYS A 503 4.47 -28.24 -33.22
N ASN A 504 4.97 -27.01 -33.39
CA ASN A 504 5.46 -26.54 -34.71
C ASN A 504 6.98 -26.32 -34.78
N ALA A 505 7.77 -27.05 -33.97
CA ALA A 505 9.25 -27.05 -34.05
C ALA A 505 9.84 -28.42 -34.44
N MET A 506 9.03 -29.30 -35.01
CA MET A 506 9.49 -30.49 -35.75
C MET A 506 8.51 -30.77 -36.88
N GLY A 507 8.87 -30.39 -38.11
CA GLY A 507 8.09 -30.69 -39.30
C GLY A 507 8.45 -29.80 -40.49
N CYS A 508 9.35 -30.32 -41.32
CA CYS A 508 9.93 -29.79 -42.57
C CYS A 508 10.98 -28.68 -42.43
#